data_AF-A0A9D8PX02-F1
#
_entry.id   AF-A0A9D8PX02-F1
#
_cell.length_a   1.000
_cell.length_b   1.000
_cell.length_c   1.000
_cell.angle_alpha   90.00
_cell.angle_beta   90.00
_cell.angle_gamma   90.00
#
_symmetry.space_group_name_H-M   'P 1'
#
loop_
_entity.id
_entity.type
_entity.pdbx_description
1 polymer ?
#
loop_
_entity_poly.entity_id
_entity_poly.type
_entity_poly.pdbx_seq_one_letter_code
_entity_poly.pdbx_strand_id
1 'polypeptide(L)' 'MTDTFPQRVFSGVQPTGNLHLGNYLGAIVNFVAMQKTYDCIYCVVDLHAITVP' A
#
# COMPACT_ATOMS: atom_id res chain seq x y z
N MET A 1 -20.37 -25.28 1.50
CA MET A 1 -19.68 -24.28 2.33
C MET A 1 -18.55 -23.72 1.49
N THR A 2 -18.84 -22.72 0.66
CA THR A 2 -17.80 -21.96 -0.04
C THR A 2 -17.55 -20.73 0.83
N ASP A 3 -16.64 -20.86 1.78
CA ASP A 3 -16.13 -19.70 2.51
C ASP A 3 -15.31 -18.88 1.52
N THR A 4 -15.97 -17.94 0.86
CA THR A 4 -15.32 -17.02 -0.07
C THR A 4 -14.63 -15.96 0.75
N PHE A 5 -13.31 -16.11 0.93
CA PHE A 5 -12.51 -15.09 1.61
C PHE A 5 -12.58 -13.76 0.85
N PRO A 6 -12.69 -12.62 1.54
CA PRO A 6 -12.64 -11.31 0.89
C PRO A 6 -11.29 -11.15 0.19
N GLN A 7 -11.31 -10.64 -1.04
CA GLN A 7 -10.07 -10.32 -1.74
C GLN A 7 -9.36 -9.18 -1.01
N ARG A 8 -8.09 -9.40 -0.67
CA ARG A 8 -7.30 -8.50 0.18
C ARG A 8 -6.07 -8.01 -0.58
N VAL A 9 -5.74 -6.73 -0.38
CA VAL A 9 -4.57 -6.07 -0.97
C VAL A 9 -3.64 -5.63 0.15
N PHE A 10 -2.36 -5.99 0.07
CA PHE A 10 -1.32 -5.51 0.99
C PHE A 10 -0.38 -4.58 0.23
N SER A 11 -0.18 -3.37 0.74
CA SER A 11 0.70 -2.36 0.15
C SER A 11 1.73 -1.91 1.19
N GLY A 12 2.98 -2.29 0.96
CA GLY A 12 4.13 -1.81 1.73
C GLY A 12 4.64 -0.48 1.17
N VAL A 13 4.67 0.56 1.99
CA VAL A 13 5.18 1.89 1.61
C VAL A 13 6.45 2.15 2.39
N GLN A 14 7.57 2.30 1.67
CA GLN A 14 8.84 2.67 2.29
C GLN A 14 8.71 4.08 2.89
N PRO A 15 9.16 4.32 4.13
CA PRO A 15 9.13 5.63 4.75
C PRO A 15 10.21 6.53 4.14
N THR A 16 10.05 6.91 2.88
CA THR A 16 10.92 7.88 2.21
C THR A 16 10.46 9.29 2.60
N GLY A 17 11.42 10.16 2.93
CA GLY A 17 11.13 11.47 3.53
C GLY A 17 10.34 12.45 2.65
N ASN A 18 10.31 12.25 1.32
CA ASN A 18 9.58 13.11 0.39
C ASN A 18 8.70 12.31 -0.56
N LEU A 19 7.39 12.49 -0.42
CA LEU A 19 6.42 11.93 -1.33
C LEU A 19 6.19 12.91 -2.50
N HIS A 20 6.53 12.50 -3.71
CA HIS A 20 6.42 13.34 -4.89
C HIS A 20 5.08 13.17 -5.62
N LEU A 21 4.74 14.13 -6.49
CA LEU A 21 3.51 14.10 -7.29
C LEU A 21 3.36 12.80 -8.09
N GLY A 22 4.46 12.24 -8.59
CA GLY A 22 4.49 10.95 -9.28
C GLY A 22 4.03 9.80 -8.39
N ASN A 23 4.42 9.78 -7.12
CA ASN A 23 4.00 8.74 -6.16
C ASN A 23 2.52 8.90 -5.82
N TYR A 24 2.06 10.14 -5.69
CA TYR A 24 0.65 10.43 -5.43
C TYR A 24 -0.24 9.94 -6.58
N LEU A 25 0.05 10.38 -7.81
CA LEU A 25 -0.75 10.02 -8.99
C LEU A 25 -0.57 8.54 -9.40
N GLY A 26 0.63 7.98 -9.22
CA GLY A 26 0.94 6.62 -9.64
C GLY A 26 0.50 5.53 -8.67
N ALA A 27 0.56 5.79 -7.36
CA ALA A 27 0.25 4.80 -6.33
C ALA A 27 -0.91 5.21 -5.42
N ILE A 28 -0.84 6.39 -4.79
CA ILE A 28 -1.81 6.77 -3.75
C ILE A 28 -3.24 6.88 -4.31
N VAL A 29 -3.42 7.47 -5.49
CA VAL A 29 -4.75 7.56 -6.12
C VAL A 29 -5.34 6.15 -6.34
N ASN A 30 -4.53 5.21 -6.79
CA ASN A 30 -4.96 3.82 -6.99
C ASN A 30 -5.23 3.12 -5.65
N PHE A 31 -4.44 3.38 -4.61
CA PHE A 31 -4.67 2.84 -3.26
C PHE A 31 -6.05 3.26 -2.75
N VAL A 32 -6.39 4.55 -2.85
CA VAL A 32 -7.71 5.07 -2.44
C VAL A 32 -8.84 4.44 -3.27
N ALA A 33 -8.64 4.25 -4.58
CA ALA A 33 -9.64 3.61 -5.43
C ALA A 33 -9.89 2.14 -5.01
N MET A 34 -8.84 1.39 -4.67
CA MET A 34 -8.92 -0.03 -4.29
C MET A 34 -9.65 -0.28 -2.96
N GLN A 35 -9.66 0.70 -2.04
CA GLN A 35 -10.40 0.61 -0.78
C GLN A 35 -11.92 0.38 -0.97
N LYS A 36 -12.45 0.68 -2.17
CA LYS A 36 -13.87 0.49 -2.49
C LYS A 36 -14.21 -0.98 -2.82
N THR A 37 -13.23 -1.77 -3.24
CA THR A 37 -13.44 -3.12 -3.79
C THR A 37 -12.66 -4.21 -3.08
N TYR A 38 -11.63 -3.85 -2.31
CA TYR A 38 -10.75 -4.78 -1.61
C TYR A 38 -10.62 -4.41 -0.13
N ASP A 39 -10.35 -5.42 0.70
CA ASP A 39 -9.86 -5.20 2.05
C ASP A 39 -8.38 -4.80 1.94
N CYS A 40 -8.03 -3.55 2.29
CA CYS A 40 -6.69 -3.01 2.06
C CYS A 40 -5.91 -2.88 3.37
N ILE A 41 -4.67 -3.41 3.37
CA ILE A 41 -3.69 -3.24 4.45
C ILE A 41 -2.53 -2.41 3.93
N TYR A 42 -2.28 -1.27 4.57
CA TYR A 42 -1.13 -0.41 4.27
C TYR A 42 -0.10 -0.53 5.40
N CYS A 43 1.12 -0.92 5.04
CA CYS A 43 2.21 -1.12 5.99
C CYS A 43 3.32 -0.12 5.71
N VAL A 44 3.74 0.64 6.72
CA VAL A 44 4.97 1.43 6.63
C VAL A 44 6.14 0.48 6.88
N VAL A 45 6.94 0.21 5.85
CA VAL A 45 8.00 -0.80 5.91
C VAL A 45 9.31 -0.23 6.43
N ASP A 46 9.32 0.21 7.69
CA ASP A 46 10.49 0.75 8.40
C ASP A 46 11.69 -0.23 8.44
N LEU A 47 11.44 -1.52 8.66
CA LEU A 47 12.48 -2.56 8.60
C LEU A 47 13.08 -2.74 7.21
N HIS A 48 12.44 -2.26 6.14
CA HIS A 48 13.06 -2.22 4.81
C HIS A 48 13.88 -0.95 4.61
N ALA A 49 13.63 0.11 5.39
CA ALA A 49 14.42 1.33 5.31
C ALA A 49 15.82 1.16 5.93
N ILE A 50 16.00 0.26 6.91
CA ILE A 50 17.30 0.04 7.57
C ILE A 50 18.30 -0.77 6.73
N THR A 51 17.88 -1.33 5.59
CA THR A 51 18.76 -2.10 4.70
C THR A 51 19.50 -1.23 3.70
N VAL A 52 19.18 0.07 3.65
CA VAL A 52 19.88 1.09 2.87
C VAL A 52 20.57 2.10 3.81
N PRO A 53 21.75 2.64 3.45
CA PRO A 53 22.52 3.56 4.29
C PRO A 53 21.85 4.92 4.53
#